data_AF-A0A4W5LNS9-F1
#
_entry.id   AF-A0A4W5LNS9-F1
#
_cell.length_a   1.000
_cell.length_b   1.000
_cell.length_c   1.000
_cell.angle_alpha   90.00
_cell.angle_beta   90.00
_cell.angle_gamma   90.00
#
_symmetry.space_group_name_H-M   'P 1'
#
loop_
_entity.id
_entity.type
_entity.pdbx_description
1 polymer ?
#
loop_
_entity_poly.entity_id
_entity_poly.type
_entity_poly.pdbx_seq_one_letter_code
_entity_poly.pdbx_strand_id
1 'polypeptide(L)'
;MVILGDSLHNFADGLVGAAFSSSAEMGMPATVAILCHEITHEMGGFVVLLSSGLSVRNAVTMNLLSALTAFVGLFVSSDPAVDLYGYRRDLPLSVTGRDASRDESCEDQQALSHVPSAEPWPPNGLGLPPAPDPV
;
A
#
# COMPACT_ATOMS: atom_id res chain seq x y z
N MET A 1 -3.17 18.67 11.22
CA MET A 1 -2.86 17.56 12.13
C MET A 1 -3.67 17.68 13.41
N VAL A 2 -4.57 16.73 13.64
CA VAL A 2 -5.06 16.37 14.97
C VAL A 2 -4.27 15.10 15.30
N ILE A 3 -3.42 15.11 16.33
CA ILE A 3 -2.49 14.01 16.69
C ILE A 3 -3.17 12.62 16.67
N LEU A 4 -4.46 12.55 17.04
CA LEU A 4 -5.29 11.34 16.94
C LEU A 4 -5.38 10.72 15.54
N GLY A 5 -5.50 11.55 14.50
CA GLY A 5 -5.59 11.04 13.13
C GLY A 5 -4.28 10.45 12.64
N ASP A 6 -3.18 11.05 13.07
CA ASP A 6 -1.82 10.57 12.79
C ASP A 6 -1.53 9.25 13.52
N SER A 7 -1.98 9.14 14.77
CA SER A 7 -1.87 7.90 15.54
C SER A 7 -2.72 6.77 14.95
N LEU A 8 -3.87 7.08 14.35
CA LEU A 8 -4.69 6.09 13.65
C LEU A 8 -4.05 5.67 12.32
N HIS A 9 -3.38 6.59 11.62
CA HIS A 9 -2.65 6.31 10.39
C HIS A 9 -1.47 5.37 10.65
N ASN A 10 -0.62 5.73 11.61
CA ASN A 10 0.50 4.91 12.08
C ASN A 10 0.03 3.50 12.51
N PHE A 11 -1.12 3.41 13.20
CA PHE A 11 -1.72 2.12 13.55
C PHE A 11 -2.11 1.28 12.33
N ALA A 12 -2.76 1.89 11.33
CA ALA A 12 -3.18 1.21 10.11
C ALA A 12 -1.96 0.71 9.30
N ASP A 13 -0.90 1.50 9.22
CA ASP A 13 0.37 1.12 8.60
C ASP A 13 1.02 -0.07 9.30
N GLY A 14 0.91 -0.13 10.63
CA GLY A 14 1.33 -1.28 11.43
C GLY A 14 0.65 -2.59 11.04
N LEU A 15 -0.54 -2.57 10.42
CA LEU A 15 -1.25 -3.78 10.03
C LEU A 15 -0.54 -4.58 8.92
N VAL A 16 0.57 -4.07 8.36
CA VAL A 16 1.50 -4.81 7.49
C VAL A 16 1.97 -6.15 8.08
N GLY A 17 1.85 -6.35 9.40
CA GLY A 17 2.07 -7.65 10.06
C GLY A 17 1.29 -8.83 9.45
N ALA A 18 0.12 -8.57 8.85
CA ALA A 18 -0.68 -9.60 8.18
C ALA A 18 0.03 -10.09 6.90
N ALA A 19 0.68 -9.19 6.17
CA ALA A 19 1.47 -9.56 4.99
C ALA A 19 2.67 -10.45 5.39
N PHE A 20 3.32 -10.15 6.53
CA PHE A 20 4.38 -11.00 7.08
C PHE A 20 3.88 -12.36 7.60
N SER A 21 2.61 -12.45 7.99
CA SER A 21 1.98 -13.72 8.39
C SER A 21 1.80 -14.66 7.20
N SER A 22 1.64 -14.10 5.98
CA SER A 22 1.61 -14.87 4.75
C SER A 22 3.01 -15.22 4.22
N SER A 23 3.85 -14.22 3.95
CA SER A 23 5.23 -14.43 3.51
C SER A 23 6.11 -13.19 3.73
N ALA A 24 7.39 -13.43 4.04
CA ALA A 24 8.37 -12.35 4.12
C ALA A 24 8.55 -11.62 2.78
N GLU A 25 8.36 -12.30 1.65
CA GLU A 25 8.47 -11.72 0.31
C GLU A 25 7.38 -10.68 0.03
N MET A 26 6.20 -10.81 0.66
CA MET A 26 5.13 -9.81 0.60
C MET A 26 5.31 -8.72 1.66
N GLY A 27 5.70 -9.07 2.88
CA GLY A 27 5.82 -8.13 3.99
C GLY A 27 6.96 -7.10 3.84
N MET A 28 8.11 -7.53 3.31
CA MET A 28 9.29 -6.67 3.13
C MET A 28 9.03 -5.47 2.20
N PRO A 29 8.58 -5.64 0.94
CA PRO A 29 8.31 -4.51 0.05
C PRO A 29 7.19 -3.61 0.57
N ALA A 30 6.15 -4.18 1.20
CA ALA A 30 5.07 -3.41 1.81
C ALA A 30 5.57 -2.48 2.93
N THR A 31 6.47 -2.98 3.79
CA THR A 31 7.08 -2.19 4.85
C THR A 31 7.94 -1.05 4.31
N VAL A 32 8.70 -1.30 3.24
CA VAL A 32 9.51 -0.25 2.59
C VAL A 32 8.62 0.81 1.96
N ALA A 33 7.53 0.41 1.29
CA ALA A 33 6.56 1.35 0.73
C ALA A 33 5.96 2.24 1.83
N ILE A 34 5.57 1.63 2.96
CA ILE A 34 5.03 2.33 4.14
C ILE A 34 6.04 3.33 4.70
N LEU A 35 7.26 2.86 4.98
CA LEU A 35 8.34 3.71 5.48
C LEU A 35 8.59 4.94 4.59
N CYS A 36 8.56 4.75 3.28
CA CYS A 36 8.78 5.83 2.33
C CYS A 36 7.70 6.92 2.39
N HIS A 37 6.41 6.55 2.50
CA HIS A 37 5.37 7.57 2.59
C HIS A 37 5.28 8.21 3.97
N GLU A 38 5.53 7.46 5.04
CA GLU A 38 5.52 8.00 6.40
C GLU A 38 6.63 9.01 6.65
N ILE A 39 7.84 8.81 6.13
CA ILE A 39 8.90 9.81 6.23
C ILE A 39 8.44 11.15 5.62
N THR A 40 7.81 11.11 4.44
CA THR A 40 7.35 12.34 3.78
C THR A 40 6.16 12.98 4.50
N HIS A 41 5.24 12.17 5.01
CA HIS A 41 4.05 12.61 5.72
C HIS A 41 4.41 13.28 7.05
N GLU A 42 5.24 12.62 7.85
CA GLU A 42 5.67 13.07 9.18
C GLU A 42 6.58 14.30 9.11
N MET A 43 7.44 14.40 8.09
CA MET A 43 8.23 15.61 7.84
C MET A 43 7.33 16.82 7.52
N GLY A 44 6.24 16.61 6.77
CA GLY A 44 5.25 17.65 6.50
C GLY A 44 4.51 18.09 7.77
N GLY A 45 4.08 17.14 8.60
CA GLY A 45 3.44 17.41 9.89
C GLY A 45 4.35 18.17 10.86
N PHE A 46 5.63 17.79 10.93
CA PHE A 46 6.63 18.44 11.77
C PHE A 46 6.84 19.92 11.42
N VAL A 47 6.92 20.26 10.13
CA VAL A 47 7.04 21.66 9.68
C VAL A 47 5.82 22.49 10.08
N VAL A 48 4.61 21.91 10.02
CA VAL A 48 3.38 22.58 10.45
C VAL A 48 3.38 22.79 11.98
N LEU A 49 3.84 21.80 12.76
CA LEU A 49 3.95 21.93 14.21
C LEU A 49 4.96 23.02 14.61
N LEU A 50 6.11 23.09 13.96
CA LEU A 50 7.08 24.18 14.19
C LEU A 50 6.50 25.55 13.82
N SER A 51 5.78 25.63 12.70
CA SER A 51 5.11 26.88 12.26
C SER A 51 3.99 27.32 13.20
N SER A 52 3.40 26.40 13.97
CA SER A 52 2.40 26.71 15.00
C SER A 52 2.99 27.17 16.34
N GLY A 53 4.32 27.30 16.44
CA GLY A 53 5.02 27.82 17.63
C GLY A 53 5.33 26.76 18.69
N LEU A 54 5.18 25.47 18.38
CA LEU A 54 5.63 24.39 19.26
C LEU A 54 7.16 24.29 19.27
N SER A 55 7.71 23.98 20.44
CA SER A 55 9.14 23.67 20.55
C SER A 55 9.47 22.37 19.82
N VAL A 56 10.67 22.30 19.23
CA VAL A 56 11.19 21.11 18.52
C VAL A 56 11.03 19.85 19.36
N ARG A 57 11.35 19.93 20.65
CA ARG A 57 11.24 18.79 21.57
C ARG A 57 9.80 18.27 21.65
N ASN A 58 8.83 19.16 21.81
CA ASN A 58 7.42 18.76 21.91
C ASN A 58 6.92 18.16 20.60
N ALA A 59 7.27 18.77 19.47
CA ALA A 59 6.90 18.28 18.15
C ALA A 59 7.46 16.86 17.88
N VAL A 60 8.73 16.62 18.20
CA VAL A 60 9.33 15.28 18.08
C VAL A 60 8.70 14.28 19.04
N THR A 61 8.42 14.65 20.29
CA THR A 61 7.79 13.73 21.24
C THR A 61 6.38 13.33 20.84
N MET A 62 5.59 14.26 20.27
CA MET A 62 4.24 13.94 19.82
C MET A 62 4.24 13.01 18.60
N ASN A 63 5.16 13.24 17.66
CA ASN A 63 5.36 12.36 16.52
C ASN A 63 5.82 10.96 16.97
N LEU A 64 6.80 10.88 17.87
CA LEU A 64 7.26 9.60 18.41
C LEU A 64 6.13 8.82 19.11
N LEU A 65 5.29 9.49 19.90
CA LEU A 65 4.14 8.85 20.55
C LEU A 65 3.12 8.34 19.54
N SER A 66 2.95 9.05 18.42
CA SER A 66 2.10 8.63 17.30
C SER A 66 2.69 7.40 16.61
N ALA A 67 3.98 7.41 16.26
CA ALA A 67 4.67 6.27 15.64
C ALA A 67 4.63 4.98 16.48
N LEU A 68 4.52 5.08 17.81
CA LEU A 68 4.39 3.90 18.67
C LEU A 68 3.10 3.10 18.42
N THR A 69 2.05 3.72 17.87
CA THR A 69 0.81 2.99 17.55
C THR A 69 0.99 2.03 16.37
N ALA A 70 1.98 2.25 15.50
CA ALA A 70 2.34 1.31 14.44
C ALA A 70 2.79 -0.04 14.99
N PHE A 71 3.53 -0.05 16.11
CA PHE A 71 3.90 -1.30 16.79
C PHE A 71 2.69 -2.02 17.37
N VAL A 72 1.68 -1.27 17.83
CA VAL A 72 0.42 -1.86 18.30
C VAL A 72 -0.32 -2.52 17.13
N GLY A 73 -0.39 -1.85 15.97
CA GLY A 73 -0.94 -2.41 14.74
C GLY A 73 -0.21 -3.69 14.31
N LEU A 74 1.12 -3.67 14.34
CA LEU A 74 1.95 -4.84 14.01
C LEU A 74 1.69 -6.02 14.95
N PHE A 75 1.63 -5.77 16.25
CA PHE A 75 1.36 -6.80 17.25
C PHE A 75 -0.05 -7.39 17.10
N VAL A 76 -1.06 -6.53 16.90
CA VAL A 76 -2.44 -6.98 16.67
C VAL A 76 -2.53 -7.82 15.38
N SER A 77 -1.86 -7.39 14.32
CA SER A 77 -1.91 -8.05 13.02
C SER A 77 -1.15 -9.38 12.97
N SER A 78 -0.10 -9.51 13.78
CA SER A 78 0.67 -10.77 13.92
C SER A 78 0.10 -11.74 14.95
N ASP A 79 -0.96 -11.36 15.67
CA ASP A 79 -1.60 -12.23 16.65
C ASP A 79 -2.32 -13.40 15.93
N PRO A 80 -2.04 -14.66 16.30
CA PRO A 80 -2.63 -15.83 15.64
C PRO A 80 -4.17 -15.88 15.76
N ALA A 81 -4.77 -15.18 16.72
CA ALA A 81 -6.22 -15.07 16.82
C ALA A 81 -6.81 -14.16 15.73
N VAL A 82 -6.08 -13.14 15.29
CA VAL A 82 -6.47 -12.26 14.17
C VAL A 82 -6.25 -12.97 12.84
N ASP A 83 -5.16 -13.72 12.71
CA ASP A 83 -4.89 -14.57 11.54
C ASP A 83 -5.97 -15.65 11.36
N LEU A 84 -6.40 -16.30 12.45
CA LEU A 84 -7.56 -17.20 12.46
C LEU A 84 -8.88 -16.50 12.09
N TYR A 85 -9.03 -15.21 12.41
CA TYR A 85 -10.21 -14.43 12.05
C TYR A 85 -10.24 -14.08 10.55
N GLY A 86 -9.06 -13.81 9.97
CA GLY A 86 -8.85 -13.70 8.52
C GLY A 86 -9.11 -15.02 7.81
N TYR A 87 -8.46 -16.10 8.27
CA TYR A 87 -8.63 -17.45 7.72
C TYR A 87 -10.07 -17.96 7.79
N ARG A 88 -10.81 -17.66 8.87
CA ARG A 88 -12.23 -18.04 9.00
C ARG A 88 -13.16 -17.19 8.13
N ARG A 89 -12.76 -15.99 7.71
CA ARG A 89 -13.48 -15.17 6.71
C ARG A 89 -13.29 -15.74 5.30
N ASP A 90 -12.11 -16.28 5.01
CA ASP A 90 -11.81 -16.96 3.75
C ASP A 90 -12.21 -18.44 3.74
N LEU A 91 -12.85 -18.94 4.81
CA LEU A 91 -13.44 -20.27 4.81
C LEU A 91 -14.64 -20.28 3.84
N PRO A 92 -14.53 -20.95 2.67
CA PRO A 92 -15.67 -21.06 1.79
C PRO A 92 -16.69 -21.94 2.52
N LEU A 93 -17.91 -21.42 2.67
CA LEU A 93 -19.09 -22.23 2.96
C LEU A 93 -19.44 -23.09 1.73
N SER A 94 -18.47 -23.87 1.23
CA SER A 94 -18.60 -24.84 0.14
C SER A 94 -17.27 -25.58 0.03
N VAL A 95 -17.15 -26.74 0.66
CA VAL A 95 -17.07 -28.02 -0.07
C VAL A 95 -17.10 -27.79 -1.58
N THR A 96 -15.93 -27.63 -2.21
CA THR A 96 -15.55 -28.23 -3.49
C THR A 96 -14.07 -28.01 -3.77
N GLY A 97 -13.30 -29.09 -3.74
CA GLY A 97 -12.24 -29.36 -4.72
C GLY A 97 -10.93 -28.58 -4.63
N ARG A 98 -9.91 -29.27 -4.11
CA ARG A 98 -8.58 -29.49 -4.72
C ARG A 98 -7.78 -28.26 -5.23
N ASP A 99 -6.55 -28.19 -4.70
CA ASP A 99 -5.35 -27.63 -5.33
C ASP A 99 -5.20 -26.10 -5.40
N ALA A 100 -4.96 -25.48 -4.24
CA ALA A 100 -4.28 -24.16 -4.17
C ALA A 100 -2.86 -24.32 -3.61
N SER A 101 -2.15 -25.35 -4.08
CA SER A 101 -0.71 -25.51 -3.91
C SER A 101 -0.07 -25.29 -5.27
N ARG A 102 -0.01 -24.04 -5.74
CA ARG A 102 0.74 -23.71 -6.95
C ARG A 102 1.14 -22.24 -7.01
N ASP A 103 2.45 -22.04 -6.87
CA ASP A 103 3.26 -21.00 -7.51
C ASP A 103 2.79 -19.55 -7.39
N GLU A 104 3.20 -18.88 -6.32
CA GLU A 104 3.41 -17.42 -6.31
C GLU A 104 4.90 -17.11 -6.60
N SER A 105 5.49 -17.85 -7.54
CA SER A 105 6.79 -17.55 -8.13
C SER A 105 6.56 -17.16 -9.58
N CYS A 106 6.85 -15.89 -9.91
CA CYS A 106 7.24 -15.46 -11.25
C CYS A 106 6.11 -15.15 -12.29
N GLU A 107 5.13 -14.28 -12.00
CA GLU A 107 4.26 -13.70 -13.06
C GLU A 107 4.41 -12.18 -13.32
N ASP A 108 5.10 -11.40 -12.48
CA ASP A 108 5.21 -9.94 -12.73
C ASP A 108 6.34 -9.51 -13.69
N GLN A 109 7.16 -10.44 -14.22
CA GLN A 109 8.25 -10.09 -15.12
C GLN A 109 8.00 -10.30 -16.63
N GLN A 110 6.83 -10.83 -17.03
CA GLN A 110 6.56 -11.11 -18.45
C GLN A 110 5.46 -10.24 -19.09
N ALA A 111 4.89 -9.30 -18.33
CA ALA A 111 3.88 -8.36 -18.84
C ALA A 111 4.44 -7.01 -19.35
N LEU A 112 5.76 -6.75 -19.25
CA LEU A 112 6.38 -5.49 -19.70
C LEU A 112 7.40 -5.64 -20.86
N SER A 113 7.65 -6.85 -21.37
CA SER A 113 8.45 -7.05 -22.60
C SER A 113 7.64 -6.94 -23.90
N HIS A 114 6.32 -6.73 -23.80
CA HIS A 114 5.45 -6.40 -24.94
C HIS A 114 4.98 -4.95 -24.87
N VAL A 115 5.92 -4.01 -24.76
CA VAL A 115 5.71 -2.69 -25.36
C VAL A 115 6.05 -2.86 -26.84
N PRO A 116 5.07 -2.80 -27.77
CA PRO A 116 5.42 -2.70 -29.18
C PRO A 116 6.22 -1.42 -29.34
N SER A 117 7.44 -1.56 -29.86
CA SER A 117 8.23 -0.44 -30.36
C SER A 117 7.30 0.50 -31.13
N ALA A 118 7.31 1.78 -30.78
CA ALA A 118 6.59 2.82 -31.50
C ALA A 118 6.81 2.63 -33.02
N GLU A 119 5.74 2.30 -33.74
CA GLU A 119 5.77 2.23 -35.19
C GLU A 119 6.21 3.60 -35.72
N PRO A 120 7.16 3.68 -36.67
CA PRO A 120 7.45 4.92 -37.36
C PRO A 120 6.19 5.38 -38.11
N TRP A 121 5.80 6.63 -37.89
CA TRP A 121 4.68 7.28 -38.59
C TRP A 121 4.77 7.07 -40.12
N PRO A 122 3.71 6.56 -40.80
CA PRO A 122 3.71 6.44 -42.25
C PRO A 122 3.66 7.83 -42.92
N PRO A 123 4.38 8.08 -44.03
CA PRO A 123 4.54 9.45 -44.54
C PRO A 123 3.28 10.04 -45.17
N ASN A 124 2.21 9.28 -45.40
CA ASN A 124 1.10 9.73 -46.22
C ASN A 124 -0.23 9.37 -45.55
N GLY A 125 -0.99 10.42 -45.22
CA GLY A 125 -2.28 10.31 -44.55
C GLY A 125 -3.34 9.59 -45.37
N LEU A 126 -4.35 9.08 -44.66
CA LEU A 126 -5.77 8.97 -45.04
C LEU A 126 -6.43 7.95 -44.11
N GLY A 127 -7.37 8.40 -43.28
CA GLY A 127 -8.16 7.52 -42.43
C GLY A 127 -8.97 8.21 -41.33
N LEU A 128 -9.39 9.47 -41.52
CA LEU A 128 -10.44 10.03 -40.68
C LEU A 128 -11.79 9.47 -41.16
N PRO A 129 -12.65 8.92 -40.27
CA PRO A 129 -14.01 8.59 -40.66
C PRO A 129 -14.77 9.88 -41.06
N PRO A 130 -15.69 9.82 -42.04
CA PRO A 130 -16.41 11.01 -42.50
C PRO A 130 -17.27 11.60 -41.38
N ALA A 131 -17.28 12.94 -41.29
CA ALA A 131 -18.12 13.68 -40.35
C ALA A 131 -19.61 13.48 -40.70
N PRO A 132 -20.52 13.42 -39.71
CA PRO A 132 -21.95 13.34 -39.97
C PRO A 132 -22.48 14.65 -40.57
N ASP A 133 -23.34 14.55 -41.59
CA ASP A 133 -23.96 15.70 -42.26
C ASP A 133 -24.88 16.48 -41.30
N PRO A 134 -24.89 17.83 -41.38
CA PRO A 134 -25.70 18.67 -40.50
C PRO A 134 -27.18 18.69 -40.93
N VAL A 135 -28.08 18.59 -39.95
CA VAL A 135 -29.50 18.99 -40.04
C VAL A 135 -29.70 20.29 -39.27
#